data_AF-A0A965S1K0-F1
#
_entry.id   AF-A0A965S1K0-F1
#
_cell.length_a   1.000
_cell.length_b   1.000
_cell.length_c   1.000
_cell.angle_alpha   90.00
_cell.angle_beta   90.00
_cell.angle_gamma   90.00
#
_symmetry.space_group_name_H-M   'P 1'
#
loop_
_entity.id
_entity.type
_entity.pdbx_description
1 polymer ?
#
loop_
_entity_poly.entity_id
_entity_poly.type
_entity_poly.pdbx_seq_one_letter_code
_entity_poly.pdbx_strand_id
1 'polypeptide(L)'
;NHETIAMGFSITEEAVEDNLYDSLSSRYTKALARAMAYTKQVKAAAVLNNGFNSAVTYGDGQALFSTAHPLISGGTNSNTPSTPADLNETSLENAVIQIAGWTDERGLLIAAKPRKLVVPPNLMFTATRLLQTELRVATADNDVNALKMMGSIPEGYTVNHFLTDTNAWFLTTDVPNGLKHFVRTPMQTGMDGDFDTGNVRYKSRERYSFGVSDPLGIFGSPGA
;
A
#
# COMPACT_ATOMS: atom_id res chain seq x y z
N ASN A 1 -9.23 5.73 12.67
CA ASN A 1 -9.52 5.18 14.03
C ASN A 1 -8.70 3.92 14.23
N HIS A 2 -8.23 3.62 15.45
CA HIS A 2 -7.50 2.38 15.75
C HIS A 2 -8.46 1.20 15.88
N GLU A 3 -8.30 0.21 15.01
CA GLU A 3 -9.11 -0.99 15.00
C GLU A 3 -8.43 -2.12 15.77
N THR A 4 -9.23 -2.89 16.51
CA THR A 4 -8.75 -4.09 17.21
C THR A 4 -9.11 -5.29 16.36
N ILE A 5 -8.10 -6.08 15.99
CA ILE A 5 -8.26 -7.34 15.28
C ILE A 5 -7.92 -8.47 16.25
N ALA A 6 -8.87 -9.36 16.46
CA ALA A 6 -8.69 -10.54 17.29
C ALA A 6 -9.25 -11.76 16.55
N MET A 7 -8.48 -12.83 16.52
CA MET A 7 -8.87 -14.12 15.95
C MET A 7 -8.41 -15.23 16.89
N GLY A 8 -9.09 -16.37 16.85
CA GLY A 8 -8.72 -17.52 17.66
C GLY A 8 -9.35 -18.80 17.14
N PHE A 9 -8.86 -19.92 17.65
CA PHE A 9 -9.41 -21.24 17.40
C PHE A 9 -9.33 -22.07 18.68
N SER A 10 -10.15 -23.10 18.79
CA SER A 10 -10.12 -24.09 19.86
C SER A 10 -9.82 -25.47 19.29
N ILE A 11 -9.07 -26.27 20.04
CA ILE A 11 -8.83 -27.69 19.75
C ILE A 11 -9.36 -28.48 20.94
N THR A 12 -10.10 -29.55 20.67
CA THR A 12 -10.59 -30.43 21.73
C THR A 12 -9.52 -31.41 22.20
N GLU A 13 -9.62 -31.90 23.43
CA GLU A 13 -8.66 -32.86 23.98
C GLU A 13 -8.60 -34.14 23.13
N GLU A 14 -9.76 -34.66 22.73
CA GLU A 14 -9.86 -35.86 21.89
C GLU A 14 -9.22 -35.64 20.51
N ALA A 15 -9.35 -34.43 19.94
CA ALA A 15 -8.74 -34.08 18.66
C ALA A 15 -7.20 -33.96 18.74
N VAL A 16 -6.64 -33.75 19.94
CA VAL A 16 -5.20 -33.83 20.19
C VAL A 16 -4.77 -35.29 20.37
N GLU A 17 -5.53 -36.08 21.12
CA GLU A 17 -5.25 -37.50 21.38
C GLU A 17 -5.33 -38.37 20.11
N ASP A 18 -6.33 -38.13 19.26
CA ASP A 18 -6.55 -38.85 18.00
C ASP A 18 -5.54 -38.48 16.90
N ASN A 19 -4.73 -37.43 17.11
CA ASN A 19 -3.80 -36.90 16.11
C ASN A 19 -2.45 -37.63 16.09
N LEU A 20 -2.47 -38.95 15.81
CA LEU A 20 -1.34 -39.86 15.97
C LEU A 20 -0.09 -39.52 15.11
N TYR A 21 -0.17 -38.58 14.15
CA TYR A 21 0.97 -38.14 13.35
C TYR A 21 0.89 -36.64 12.99
N ASP A 22 1.50 -35.82 13.86
CA ASP A 22 2.06 -34.47 13.62
C ASP A 22 1.09 -33.25 13.45
N SER A 23 0.63 -32.78 14.61
CA SER A 23 0.51 -31.37 15.01
C SER A 23 -0.59 -30.47 14.39
N LEU A 24 -1.86 -30.87 14.58
CA LEU A 24 -3.04 -30.02 14.36
C LEU A 24 -2.90 -28.60 14.96
N SER A 25 -2.36 -28.50 16.17
CA SER A 25 -2.08 -27.22 16.84
C SER A 25 -1.06 -26.34 16.11
N SER A 26 0.02 -26.93 15.59
CA SER A 26 1.03 -26.22 14.79
C SER A 26 0.45 -25.71 13.47
N ARG A 27 -0.34 -26.55 12.78
CA ARG A 27 -1.00 -26.19 11.53
C ARG A 27 -2.00 -25.05 11.72
N TYR A 28 -2.86 -25.12 12.74
CA TYR A 28 -3.84 -24.07 13.02
C TYR A 28 -3.20 -22.78 13.55
N THR A 29 -2.11 -22.87 14.31
CA THR A 29 -1.33 -21.68 14.71
C THR A 29 -0.71 -20.98 13.49
N LYS A 30 -0.14 -21.74 12.54
CA LYS A 30 0.37 -21.19 11.28
C LYS A 30 -0.74 -20.56 10.42
N ALA A 31 -1.89 -21.21 10.34
CA ALA A 31 -3.04 -20.69 9.62
C ALA A 31 -3.57 -19.39 10.26
N LEU A 32 -3.64 -19.33 11.60
CA LEU A 32 -4.00 -18.13 12.35
C LEU A 32 -3.02 -16.98 12.08
N ALA A 33 -1.71 -17.24 12.12
CA ALA A 33 -0.70 -16.23 11.81
C ALA A 33 -0.84 -15.70 10.37
N ARG A 34 -1.12 -16.58 9.40
CA ARG A 34 -1.38 -16.18 8.01
C ARG A 34 -2.65 -15.33 7.90
N ALA A 35 -3.72 -15.70 8.59
CA ALA A 35 -4.97 -14.94 8.58
C ALA A 35 -4.77 -13.53 9.16
N MET A 36 -4.05 -13.40 10.28
CA MET A 36 -3.71 -12.10 10.86
C MET A 36 -2.90 -11.23 9.89
N ALA A 37 -1.86 -11.79 9.26
CA ALA A 37 -1.05 -11.09 8.27
C ALA A 37 -1.88 -10.65 7.03
N TYR A 38 -2.72 -11.55 6.52
CA TYR A 38 -3.62 -11.28 5.39
C TYR A 38 -4.58 -10.13 5.70
N THR A 39 -5.25 -10.17 6.87
CA THR A 39 -6.15 -9.09 7.29
C THR A 39 -5.43 -7.74 7.37
N LYS A 40 -4.20 -7.73 7.88
CA LYS A 40 -3.38 -6.50 7.93
C LYS A 40 -3.04 -5.97 6.54
N GLN A 41 -2.67 -6.84 5.60
CA GLN A 41 -2.36 -6.45 4.22
C GLN A 41 -3.59 -5.91 3.49
N VAL A 42 -4.75 -6.56 3.63
CA VAL A 42 -6.03 -6.08 3.06
C VAL A 42 -6.41 -4.72 3.63
N LYS A 43 -6.27 -4.54 4.95
CA LYS A 43 -6.55 -3.24 5.60
C LYS A 43 -5.57 -2.14 5.21
N ALA A 44 -4.30 -2.48 4.97
CA ALA A 44 -3.32 -1.52 4.44
C ALA A 44 -3.68 -1.10 3.02
N ALA A 45 -4.03 -2.06 2.14
CA ALA A 45 -4.39 -1.79 0.76
C ALA A 45 -5.71 -0.99 0.64
N ALA A 46 -6.62 -1.14 1.60
CA ALA A 46 -7.87 -0.37 1.65
C ALA A 46 -7.65 1.15 1.66
N VAL A 47 -6.51 1.66 2.17
CA VAL A 47 -6.17 3.09 2.09
C VAL A 47 -6.01 3.55 0.64
N LEU A 48 -5.35 2.73 -0.19
CA LEU A 48 -5.14 3.04 -1.61
C LEU A 48 -6.42 2.80 -2.41
N ASN A 49 -7.13 1.69 -2.15
CA ASN A 49 -8.37 1.36 -2.85
C ASN A 49 -9.47 2.43 -2.65
N ASN A 50 -9.50 3.07 -1.48
CA ASN A 50 -10.44 4.18 -1.21
C ASN A 50 -9.81 5.56 -1.47
N GLY A 51 -8.57 5.63 -1.96
CA GLY A 51 -7.81 6.87 -2.02
C GLY A 51 -8.38 7.92 -2.98
N PHE A 52 -9.10 7.49 -4.02
CA PHE A 52 -9.79 8.36 -4.98
C PHE A 52 -11.23 8.71 -4.58
N ASN A 53 -11.74 8.13 -3.49
CA ASN A 53 -13.12 8.36 -3.05
C ASN A 53 -13.21 9.68 -2.27
N SER A 54 -13.91 10.67 -2.83
CA SER A 54 -14.12 12.00 -2.21
C SER A 54 -14.89 11.97 -0.89
N ALA A 55 -15.61 10.89 -0.59
CA ALA A 55 -16.28 10.72 0.70
C ALA A 55 -15.31 10.32 1.84
N VAL A 56 -14.10 9.86 1.49
CA VAL A 56 -13.07 9.47 2.46
C VAL A 56 -11.99 10.55 2.48
N THR A 57 -12.10 11.47 3.43
CA THR A 57 -11.18 12.61 3.55
C THR A 57 -10.12 12.41 4.63
N TYR A 58 -9.00 13.10 4.47
CA TYR A 58 -7.86 13.07 5.39
C TYR A 58 -7.65 14.44 6.06
N GLY A 59 -6.47 14.68 6.64
CA GLY A 59 -6.22 15.83 7.52
C GLY A 59 -6.43 17.22 6.91
N ASP A 60 -6.38 17.31 5.58
CA ASP A 60 -6.58 18.54 4.80
C ASP A 60 -7.99 18.66 4.20
N GLY A 61 -8.89 17.73 4.55
CA GLY A 61 -10.27 17.70 4.07
C GLY A 61 -10.43 17.19 2.64
N GLN A 62 -9.37 16.71 2.00
CA GLN A 62 -9.41 16.13 0.65
C GLN A 62 -9.32 14.60 0.70
N ALA A 63 -9.72 13.95 -0.39
CA ALA A 63 -9.38 12.53 -0.62
C ALA A 63 -7.86 12.35 -0.66
N LEU A 64 -7.36 11.12 -0.48
CA LEU A 64 -5.92 10.85 -0.52
C LEU A 64 -5.31 11.29 -1.85
N PHE A 65 -6.00 11.03 -2.96
CA PHE A 65 -5.59 11.46 -4.29
C PHE A 65 -6.48 12.61 -4.75
N SER A 66 -5.94 13.82 -4.76
CA SER A 66 -6.67 15.03 -5.11
C SER A 66 -5.83 15.96 -5.99
N THR A 67 -6.51 16.68 -6.88
CA THR A 67 -5.90 17.76 -7.66
C THR A 67 -5.75 19.07 -6.89
N ALA A 68 -6.28 19.12 -5.66
CA ALA A 68 -6.43 20.34 -4.89
C ALA A 68 -6.13 20.12 -3.40
N HIS A 69 -4.98 19.54 -3.06
CA HIS A 69 -4.48 19.51 -1.68
C HIS A 69 -4.12 20.94 -1.24
N PRO A 70 -4.87 21.55 -0.31
CA PRO A 70 -4.70 22.95 0.04
C PRO A 70 -3.40 23.18 0.82
N LEU A 71 -2.71 24.26 0.45
CA LEU A 71 -1.61 24.84 1.21
C LEU A 71 -2.16 25.95 2.11
N ILE A 72 -1.55 26.14 3.28
CA ILE A 72 -1.85 27.20 4.24
C ILE A 72 -1.71 28.59 3.59
N SER A 73 -0.79 28.74 2.63
CA SER A 73 -0.61 29.99 1.88
C SER A 73 -1.69 30.28 0.82
N GLY A 74 -2.66 29.39 0.63
CA GLY A 74 -3.78 29.55 -0.29
C GLY A 74 -3.56 28.97 -1.69
N GLY A 75 -2.40 28.34 -1.94
CA GLY A 75 -2.16 27.53 -3.14
C GLY A 75 -2.65 26.08 -2.96
N THR A 76 -2.42 25.25 -3.98
CA THR A 76 -2.69 23.81 -3.90
C THR A 76 -1.58 23.00 -4.55
N ASN A 77 -1.28 21.84 -3.98
CA ASN A 77 -0.54 20.80 -4.70
C ASN A 77 -1.52 19.73 -5.21
N SER A 78 -1.09 18.99 -6.23
CA SER A 78 -1.85 17.88 -6.82
C SER A 78 -1.00 16.62 -6.79
N ASN A 79 -1.53 15.52 -6.27
CA ASN A 79 -0.85 14.21 -6.26
C ASN A 79 -1.56 13.16 -7.13
N THR A 80 -2.36 13.61 -8.08
CA THR A 80 -3.07 12.80 -9.07
C THR A 80 -3.06 13.54 -10.41
N PRO A 81 -3.09 12.87 -11.57
CA PRO A 81 -3.18 13.59 -12.83
C PRO A 81 -4.55 14.30 -12.94
N SER A 82 -4.58 15.44 -13.65
CA SER A 82 -5.83 16.20 -13.88
C SER A 82 -6.86 15.40 -14.68
N THR A 83 -6.37 14.58 -15.60
CA THR A 83 -7.13 13.55 -16.32
C THR A 83 -6.59 12.18 -15.95
N PRO A 84 -7.43 11.25 -15.48
CA PRO A 84 -7.03 9.87 -15.23
C PRO A 84 -6.31 9.25 -16.43
N ALA A 85 -5.25 8.49 -16.16
CA ALA A 85 -4.41 7.93 -17.21
C ALA A 85 -3.88 6.55 -16.82
N ASP A 86 -3.94 5.62 -17.78
CA ASP A 86 -3.33 4.30 -17.67
C ASP A 86 -1.82 4.37 -17.52
N LEU A 87 -1.24 3.37 -16.85
CA LEU A 87 0.21 3.24 -16.70
C LEU A 87 0.87 3.05 -18.07
N ASN A 88 1.63 4.05 -18.50
CA ASN A 88 2.46 4.04 -19.70
C ASN A 88 3.64 5.00 -19.51
N GLU A 89 4.52 5.07 -20.51
CA GLU A 89 5.72 5.92 -20.45
C GLU A 89 5.36 7.40 -20.22
N THR A 90 4.47 7.95 -21.05
CA THR A 90 4.07 9.36 -20.98
C THR A 90 3.41 9.73 -19.64
N SER A 91 2.49 8.91 -19.14
CA SER A 91 1.82 9.16 -17.87
C SER A 91 2.80 9.08 -16.69
N LEU A 92 3.76 8.16 -16.75
CA LEU A 92 4.76 8.00 -15.72
C LEU A 92 5.75 9.17 -15.73
N GLU A 93 6.22 9.60 -16.90
CA GLU A 93 7.06 10.79 -17.06
C GLU A 93 6.35 12.05 -16.56
N ASN A 94 5.08 12.25 -16.95
CA ASN A 94 4.27 13.36 -16.47
C ASN A 94 4.14 13.35 -14.94
N ALA A 95 3.96 12.18 -14.32
CA ALA A 95 3.91 12.07 -12.87
C ALA A 95 5.25 12.42 -12.20
N VAL A 96 6.39 11.99 -12.75
CA VAL A 96 7.72 12.39 -12.24
C VAL A 96 7.89 13.91 -12.31
N ILE A 97 7.48 14.53 -13.42
CA ILE A 97 7.54 15.99 -13.59
C ILE A 97 6.62 16.71 -12.59
N GLN A 98 5.39 16.20 -12.40
CA GLN A 98 4.42 16.78 -11.47
C GLN A 98 4.93 16.72 -10.03
N ILE A 99 5.50 15.58 -9.62
CA ILE A 99 6.12 15.41 -8.29
C ILE A 99 7.27 16.41 -8.08
N ALA A 100 8.12 16.60 -9.10
CA ALA A 100 9.23 17.56 -9.03
C ALA A 100 8.76 19.03 -8.94
N GLY A 101 7.53 19.32 -9.36
CA GLY A 101 6.93 20.65 -9.31
C GLY A 101 6.24 21.02 -8.00
N TRP A 102 6.18 20.11 -7.02
CA TRP A 102 5.54 20.40 -5.73
C TRP A 102 6.28 21.48 -4.95
N THR A 103 5.50 22.28 -4.24
CA THR A 103 5.98 23.40 -3.43
C THR A 103 5.59 23.25 -1.96
N ASP A 104 6.36 23.90 -1.09
CA ASP A 104 6.06 24.02 0.34
C ASP A 104 5.03 25.12 0.60
N GLU A 105 4.71 25.32 1.86
CA GLU A 105 3.77 26.36 2.32
C GLU A 105 4.20 27.79 1.95
N ARG A 106 5.45 28.00 1.57
CA ARG A 106 6.00 29.31 1.17
C ARG A 106 6.13 29.43 -0.35
N GLY A 107 5.69 28.43 -1.11
CA GLY A 107 5.82 28.38 -2.57
C GLY A 107 7.21 28.01 -3.06
N LEU A 108 8.09 27.51 -2.20
CA LEU A 108 9.44 27.04 -2.57
C LEU A 108 9.37 25.57 -2.99
N LEU A 109 10.11 25.19 -4.02
CA LEU A 109 10.18 23.79 -4.46
C LEU A 109 10.74 22.89 -3.35
N ILE A 110 10.06 21.78 -3.08
CA ILE A 110 10.48 20.80 -2.06
C ILE A 110 11.45 19.73 -2.59
N ALA A 111 11.79 19.79 -3.89
CA ALA A 111 12.66 18.84 -4.56
C ALA A 111 12.25 17.36 -4.37
N ALA A 112 10.94 17.11 -4.27
CA ALA A 112 10.39 15.77 -4.07
C ALA A 112 10.70 14.88 -5.28
N LYS A 113 10.91 13.59 -4.99
CA LYS A 113 11.22 12.57 -5.99
C LYS A 113 10.40 11.30 -5.76
N PRO A 114 9.98 10.62 -6.84
CA PRO A 114 9.46 9.27 -6.73
C PRO A 114 10.52 8.30 -6.18
N ARG A 115 10.08 7.28 -5.45
CA ARG A 115 10.93 6.21 -4.90
C ARG A 115 10.58 4.84 -5.46
N LYS A 116 9.30 4.45 -5.38
CA LYS A 116 8.83 3.11 -5.72
C LYS A 116 7.46 3.18 -6.40
N LEU A 117 7.31 2.40 -7.46
CA LEU A 117 6.03 2.17 -8.14
C LEU A 117 5.27 1.02 -7.45
N VAL A 118 3.99 1.21 -7.17
CA VAL A 118 3.10 0.21 -6.60
C VAL A 118 1.99 -0.06 -7.61
N VAL A 119 1.84 -1.32 -8.01
CA VAL A 119 0.90 -1.73 -9.06
C VAL A 119 0.11 -2.99 -8.67
N PRO A 120 -1.11 -3.17 -9.23
CA PRO A 120 -1.82 -4.45 -9.17
C PRO A 120 -1.11 -5.51 -10.02
N PRO A 121 -1.42 -6.81 -9.82
CA PRO A 121 -0.84 -7.90 -10.61
C PRO A 121 -1.03 -7.71 -12.13
N ASN A 122 -2.15 -7.14 -12.55
CA ASN A 122 -2.49 -6.90 -13.95
C ASN A 122 -1.47 -6.02 -14.69
N LEU A 123 -0.84 -5.08 -13.98
CA LEU A 123 0.12 -4.14 -14.56
C LEU A 123 1.58 -4.58 -14.38
N MET A 124 1.84 -5.76 -13.81
CA MET A 124 3.21 -6.19 -13.49
C MET A 124 4.12 -6.17 -14.72
N PHE A 125 3.65 -6.65 -15.87
CA PHE A 125 4.43 -6.73 -17.11
C PHE A 125 4.65 -5.35 -17.75
N THR A 126 3.66 -4.46 -17.65
CA THR A 126 3.80 -3.07 -18.09
C THR A 126 4.85 -2.36 -17.25
N ALA A 127 4.80 -2.50 -15.93
CA ALA A 127 5.80 -1.96 -15.01
C ALA A 127 7.21 -2.53 -15.27
N THR A 128 7.33 -3.84 -15.52
CA THR A 128 8.61 -4.47 -15.89
C THR A 128 9.20 -3.81 -17.14
N ARG A 129 8.41 -3.65 -18.20
CA ARG A 129 8.86 -3.05 -19.45
C ARG A 129 9.29 -1.60 -19.24
N LEU A 130 8.50 -0.81 -18.52
CA LEU A 130 8.82 0.61 -18.30
C LEU A 130 10.09 0.82 -17.47
N LEU A 131 10.36 -0.02 -16.46
CA LEU A 131 11.46 0.23 -15.52
C LEU A 131 12.73 -0.57 -15.80
N GLN A 132 12.67 -1.66 -16.57
CA GLN A 132 13.82 -2.55 -16.74
C GLN A 132 14.44 -2.53 -18.13
N THR A 133 13.73 -2.08 -19.17
CA THR A 133 14.31 -2.05 -20.53
C THR A 133 15.29 -0.89 -20.70
N GLU A 134 16.36 -1.12 -21.46
CA GLU A 134 17.37 -0.09 -21.76
C GLU A 134 16.92 0.87 -22.86
N LEU A 135 16.19 0.35 -23.85
CA LEU A 135 15.58 1.12 -24.91
C LEU A 135 14.07 1.22 -24.70
N ARG A 136 13.47 2.21 -25.35
CA ARG A 136 12.02 2.36 -25.37
C ARG A 136 11.38 1.14 -26.03
N VAL A 137 10.27 0.68 -25.45
CA VAL A 137 9.53 -0.47 -25.96
C VAL A 137 8.54 -0.03 -27.02
N ALA A 138 8.31 -0.88 -28.02
CA ALA A 138 7.31 -0.68 -29.08
C ALA A 138 7.53 0.54 -29.99
N THR A 139 8.78 1.03 -30.10
CA THR A 139 9.22 2.01 -31.11
C THR A 139 10.22 1.37 -32.06
N ALA A 140 10.27 1.83 -33.31
CA ALA A 140 11.34 1.45 -34.25
C ALA A 140 12.66 2.20 -33.98
N ASP A 141 12.58 3.27 -33.18
CA ASP A 141 13.69 4.12 -32.81
C ASP A 141 14.51 3.51 -31.65
N ASN A 142 15.84 3.60 -31.74
CA ASN A 142 16.77 3.17 -30.69
C ASN A 142 16.90 4.22 -29.57
N ASP A 143 15.78 4.84 -29.21
CA ASP A 143 15.72 5.81 -28.15
C ASP A 143 15.97 5.14 -26.80
N VAL A 144 16.73 5.82 -25.97
CA VAL A 144 17.06 5.40 -24.62
C VAL A 144 15.82 5.53 -23.72
N ASN A 145 15.61 4.56 -22.83
CA ASN A 145 14.60 4.67 -21.77
C ASN A 145 15.04 5.70 -20.73
N ALA A 146 14.43 6.89 -20.77
CA ALA A 146 14.76 8.00 -19.88
C ALA A 146 14.49 7.68 -18.41
N LEU A 147 13.40 6.99 -18.09
CA LEU A 147 13.02 6.61 -16.73
C LEU A 147 14.09 5.72 -16.08
N LYS A 148 14.61 4.74 -16.82
CA LYS A 148 15.68 3.85 -16.34
C LYS A 148 17.01 4.59 -16.22
N MET A 149 17.40 5.34 -17.25
CA MET A 149 18.72 6.00 -17.27
C MET A 149 18.86 7.13 -16.27
N MET A 150 17.79 7.89 -16.02
CA MET A 150 17.79 8.91 -14.98
C MET A 150 17.68 8.33 -13.57
N GLY A 151 17.32 7.05 -13.43
CA GLY A 151 17.04 6.44 -12.13
C GLY A 151 15.86 7.08 -11.43
N SER A 152 14.84 7.52 -12.19
CA SER A 152 13.72 8.33 -11.66
C SER A 152 12.86 7.62 -10.62
N ILE A 153 12.86 6.28 -10.63
CA ILE A 153 12.17 5.42 -9.64
C ILE A 153 13.19 4.41 -9.11
N PRO A 154 14.08 4.83 -8.18
CA PRO A 154 15.28 4.08 -7.82
C PRO A 154 14.99 2.75 -7.11
N GLU A 155 13.84 2.59 -6.46
CA GLU A 155 13.45 1.35 -5.78
C GLU A 155 12.63 0.40 -6.67
N GLY A 156 12.49 0.72 -7.96
CA GLY A 156 11.74 -0.09 -8.92
C GLY A 156 10.24 -0.13 -8.62
N TYR A 157 9.63 -1.31 -8.81
CA TYR A 157 8.21 -1.52 -8.55
C TYR A 157 7.94 -2.69 -7.60
N THR A 158 6.77 -2.68 -6.98
CA THR A 158 6.22 -3.80 -6.20
C THR A 158 4.81 -4.11 -6.63
N VAL A 159 4.43 -5.38 -6.53
CA VAL A 159 3.09 -5.86 -6.88
C VAL A 159 2.27 -6.03 -5.61
N ASN A 160 1.19 -5.26 -5.49
CA ASN A 160 0.25 -5.38 -4.40
C ASN A 160 -0.99 -6.17 -4.87
N HIS A 161 -1.12 -7.40 -4.36
CA HIS A 161 -2.18 -8.34 -4.73
C HIS A 161 -3.56 -7.98 -4.15
N PHE A 162 -3.63 -6.99 -3.26
CA PHE A 162 -4.86 -6.58 -2.57
C PHE A 162 -5.43 -5.26 -3.11
N LEU A 163 -4.86 -4.74 -4.19
CA LEU A 163 -5.46 -3.65 -4.94
C LEU A 163 -6.69 -4.18 -5.69
N THR A 164 -7.81 -3.48 -5.57
CA THR A 164 -9.08 -3.90 -6.19
C THR A 164 -9.25 -3.34 -7.59
N ASP A 165 -8.61 -2.21 -7.88
CA ASP A 165 -8.58 -1.62 -9.21
C ASP A 165 -7.43 -2.23 -10.03
N THR A 166 -7.75 -2.73 -11.22
CA THR A 166 -6.79 -3.37 -12.11
C THR A 166 -5.95 -2.40 -12.93
N ASN A 167 -6.36 -1.13 -13.02
CA ASN A 167 -5.72 -0.09 -13.82
C ASN A 167 -5.04 0.97 -12.96
N ALA A 168 -5.40 1.08 -11.67
CA ALA A 168 -4.77 2.02 -10.76
C ALA A 168 -3.28 1.73 -10.53
N TRP A 169 -2.48 2.79 -10.44
CA TRP A 169 -1.05 2.72 -10.14
C TRP A 169 -0.62 3.89 -9.27
N PHE A 170 0.41 3.67 -8.44
CA PHE A 170 0.83 4.62 -7.42
C PHE A 170 2.35 4.77 -7.35
N LEU A 171 2.84 5.96 -7.02
CA LEU A 171 4.25 6.24 -6.76
C LEU A 171 4.42 6.71 -5.32
N THR A 172 5.20 5.99 -4.51
CA THR A 172 5.65 6.53 -3.22
C THR A 172 6.73 7.56 -3.46
N THR A 173 6.78 8.63 -2.67
CA THR A 173 7.80 9.68 -2.81
C THR A 173 8.76 9.68 -1.62
N ASP A 174 9.79 10.52 -1.68
CA ASP A 174 10.73 10.78 -0.59
C ASP A 174 10.23 11.83 0.42
N VAL A 175 9.05 12.40 0.21
CA VAL A 175 8.43 13.34 1.14
C VAL A 175 8.25 12.66 2.50
N PRO A 176 8.79 13.23 3.58
CA PRO A 176 8.70 12.63 4.91
C PRO A 176 7.25 12.60 5.39
N ASN A 177 6.93 11.68 6.29
CA ASN A 177 5.61 11.61 6.94
C ASN A 177 4.40 11.35 6.01
N GLY A 178 4.57 10.63 4.90
CA GLY A 178 3.47 10.23 4.02
C GLY A 178 2.46 9.23 4.62
N LEU A 179 2.40 8.03 4.04
CA LEU A 179 1.59 6.92 4.54
C LEU A 179 2.11 6.44 5.90
N LYS A 180 1.22 6.22 6.87
CA LYS A 180 1.57 5.79 8.23
C LYS A 180 0.81 4.55 8.67
N HIS A 181 1.52 3.67 9.36
CA HIS A 181 0.97 2.53 10.07
C HIS A 181 1.24 2.70 11.56
N PHE A 182 0.18 2.98 12.33
CA PHE A 182 0.26 3.17 13.76
C PHE A 182 -0.10 1.88 14.48
N VAL A 183 0.83 1.34 15.26
CA VAL A 183 0.61 0.17 16.11
C VAL A 183 0.32 0.64 17.53
N ARG A 184 -0.90 0.42 18.03
CA ARG A 184 -1.29 0.74 19.41
C ARG A 184 -1.03 -0.43 20.36
N THR A 185 -1.26 -1.64 19.89
CA THR A 185 -0.88 -2.87 20.60
C THR A 185 -0.26 -3.80 19.56
N PRO A 186 1.01 -4.21 19.76
CA PRO A 186 1.64 -5.19 18.86
C PRO A 186 0.87 -6.52 18.95
N MET A 187 1.14 -7.42 17.99
CA MET A 187 0.52 -8.74 17.99
C MET A 187 0.88 -9.50 19.27
N GLN A 188 -0.15 -9.88 20.01
CA GLN A 188 -0.06 -10.67 21.23
C GLN A 188 -0.81 -11.97 21.03
N THR A 189 -0.16 -13.09 21.34
CA THR A 189 -0.76 -14.41 21.34
C THR A 189 -1.06 -14.86 22.77
N GLY A 190 -2.08 -15.69 22.94
CA GLY A 190 -2.40 -16.32 24.21
C GLY A 190 -2.96 -17.71 23.99
N MET A 191 -2.73 -18.58 24.97
CA MET A 191 -3.27 -19.94 25.02
C MET A 191 -3.96 -20.10 26.37
N ASP A 192 -5.14 -20.71 26.36
CA ASP A 192 -5.94 -20.97 27.57
C ASP A 192 -6.51 -22.38 27.51
N GLY A 193 -6.32 -23.15 28.57
CA GLY A 193 -6.80 -24.53 28.68
C GLY A 193 -8.02 -24.58 29.59
N ASP A 194 -9.10 -25.18 29.13
CA ASP A 194 -10.32 -25.36 29.91
C ASP A 194 -10.18 -26.55 30.86
N PHE A 195 -10.28 -26.30 32.17
CA PHE A 195 -10.07 -27.32 33.20
C PHE A 195 -11.15 -28.42 33.15
N ASP A 196 -12.40 -28.06 32.85
CA ASP A 196 -13.52 -29.00 32.92
C ASP A 196 -13.59 -29.91 31.68
N THR A 197 -13.03 -29.48 30.55
CA THR A 197 -13.17 -30.18 29.26
C THR A 197 -11.85 -30.55 28.59
N GLY A 198 -10.71 -30.12 29.12
CA GLY A 198 -9.38 -30.34 28.52
C GLY A 198 -9.12 -29.56 27.22
N ASN A 199 -10.13 -28.85 26.69
CA ASN A 199 -10.03 -28.10 25.44
C ASN A 199 -9.02 -26.95 25.54
N VAL A 200 -8.23 -26.76 24.48
CA VAL A 200 -7.24 -25.67 24.40
C VAL A 200 -7.68 -24.61 23.41
N ARG A 201 -7.72 -23.35 23.87
CA ARG A 201 -8.08 -22.17 23.06
C ARG A 201 -6.84 -21.33 22.78
N TYR A 202 -6.68 -20.94 21.52
CA TYR A 202 -5.61 -20.06 21.06
C TYR A 202 -6.21 -18.74 20.58
N LYS A 203 -5.57 -17.63 20.94
CA LYS A 203 -5.97 -16.28 20.50
C LYS A 203 -4.76 -15.51 19.98
N SER A 204 -4.99 -14.68 18.98
CA SER A 204 -4.09 -13.62 18.55
C SER A 204 -4.86 -12.30 18.52
N ARG A 205 -4.24 -11.24 19.01
CA ARG A 205 -4.83 -9.90 19.06
C ARG A 205 -3.79 -8.85 18.70
N GLU A 206 -4.20 -7.88 17.90
CA GLU A 206 -3.43 -6.67 17.63
C GLU A 206 -4.36 -5.47 17.50
N ARG A 207 -3.80 -4.26 17.67
CA ARG A 207 -4.55 -3.02 17.50
C ARG A 207 -3.72 -2.02 16.73
N TYR A 208 -4.19 -1.59 15.57
CA TYR A 208 -3.48 -0.69 14.68
C TYR A 208 -4.42 0.19 13.86
N SER A 209 -3.86 1.16 13.14
CA SER A 209 -4.55 1.89 12.10
C SER A 209 -3.59 2.28 10.99
N PHE A 210 -4.14 2.42 9.80
CA PHE A 210 -3.46 3.06 8.67
C PHE A 210 -4.00 4.48 8.50
N GLY A 211 -3.16 5.39 8.04
CA GLY A 211 -3.53 6.76 7.79
C GLY A 211 -2.48 7.48 6.95
N VAL A 212 -2.73 8.76 6.72
CA VAL A 212 -1.90 9.63 5.89
C VAL A 212 -1.68 10.93 6.66
N SER A 213 -0.43 11.37 6.81
CA SER A 213 -0.15 12.68 7.42
C SER A 213 0.18 13.73 6.37
N ASP A 214 0.97 13.35 5.36
CA ASP A 214 1.26 14.19 4.20
C ASP A 214 0.77 13.47 2.92
N PRO A 215 -0.21 14.03 2.18
CA PRO A 215 -0.68 13.41 0.94
C PRO A 215 0.38 13.41 -0.16
N LEU A 216 1.40 14.27 -0.11
CA LEU A 216 2.51 14.31 -1.07
C LEU A 216 3.47 13.13 -0.89
N GLY A 217 3.34 12.35 0.19
CA GLY A 217 4.07 11.09 0.36
C GLY A 217 3.73 10.02 -0.69
N ILE A 218 2.68 10.23 -1.47
CA ILE A 218 2.26 9.32 -2.53
C ILE A 218 1.57 10.08 -3.67
N PHE A 219 1.79 9.62 -4.89
CA PHE A 219 1.06 10.02 -6.08
C PHE A 219 0.24 8.82 -6.60
N GLY A 220 -0.93 9.05 -7.18
CA GLY A 220 -1.78 7.98 -7.69
C GLY A 220 -2.56 8.38 -8.94
N SER A 221 -2.78 7.42 -9.83
CA SER A 221 -3.75 7.52 -10.93
C SER A 221 -4.68 6.32 -10.87
N PRO A 222 -6.00 6.49 -11.08
CA PRO A 222 -6.93 5.37 -11.08
C PRO A 222 -6.89 4.56 -12.39
N GLY A 223 -6.02 4.92 -13.34
CA GLY A 223 -6.13 4.42 -14.72
C GLY A 223 -7.14 5.21 -15.53
N ALA A 224 -7.25 4.93 -16.84
CA ALA A 224 -8.23 5.58 -17.71
C ALA A 224 -9.65 5.00 -17.55
#